data_AF-A0AAD2E6M6-F1
#
_entry.id   AF-A0AAD2E6M6-F1
#
_cell.length_a   1.000
_cell.length_b   1.000
_cell.length_c   1.000
_cell.angle_alpha   90.00
_cell.angle_beta   90.00
_cell.angle_gamma   90.00
#
_symmetry.space_group_name_H-M   'P 1'
#
loop_
_entity.id
_entity.type
_entity.pdbx_description
1 polymer ?
#
loop_
_entity_poly.entity_id
_entity_poly.type
_entity_poly.pdbx_seq_one_letter_code
_entity_poly.pdbx_strand_id
1 'polypeptide(L)'
;MGLVHIRCSYNNKYWHKQSENSLWIAPLPDESNENHSDWSCTLFKPIYVNGQDATQGIHFRSKSPNNELCDVCTIIDWETLLVLPKHVAFKGNNGKYLTAAFKEGHQYVHFSSDDIEAPGVSTISNETRLEISKIVVSRDIYNVDYHLLDSRIYNQTMITMATENVVNDSQEPNTVDLKVSYVETKTATWNLSVSLKLGAKLTFETGIPLIIDGKVEL
;
A
#
# COMPACT_ATOMS: atom_id res chain seq x y z
N MET A 1 8.54 -14.37 14.99
CA MET A 1 8.42 -13.91 13.59
C MET A 1 7.00 -14.23 13.14
N GLY A 2 6.26 -13.22 12.64
CA GLY A 2 4.84 -13.36 12.29
C GLY A 2 4.62 -13.97 10.91
N LEU A 3 3.41 -14.47 10.68
CA LEU A 3 2.90 -14.83 9.36
C LEU A 3 2.40 -13.57 8.65
N VAL A 4 2.41 -13.58 7.32
CA VAL A 4 2.00 -12.43 6.51
C VAL A 4 1.07 -12.83 5.38
N HIS A 5 0.22 -11.91 4.95
CA HIS A 5 -0.50 -12.02 3.69
C HIS A 5 0.27 -11.29 2.59
N ILE A 6 0.22 -11.83 1.38
CA ILE A 6 0.83 -11.23 0.18
C ILE A 6 -0.28 -10.96 -0.83
N ARG A 7 -0.27 -9.78 -1.44
CA ARG A 7 -1.23 -9.39 -2.48
C ARG A 7 -0.50 -8.99 -3.76
N CYS A 8 -1.10 -9.30 -4.90
CA CYS A 8 -0.64 -8.77 -6.17
C CYS A 8 -1.02 -7.29 -6.27
N SER A 9 -0.05 -6.44 -6.60
CA SER A 9 -0.26 -5.00 -6.73
C SER A 9 -1.16 -4.61 -7.91
N TYR A 10 -1.25 -5.44 -8.95
CA TYR A 10 -2.06 -5.16 -10.15
C TYR A 10 -3.56 -5.33 -9.91
N ASN A 11 -3.97 -6.45 -9.30
CA ASN A 11 -5.39 -6.80 -9.12
C ASN A 11 -5.84 -6.82 -7.65
N ASN A 12 -4.95 -6.49 -6.72
CA ASN A 12 -5.18 -6.44 -5.27
C ASN A 12 -5.67 -7.76 -4.63
N LYS A 13 -5.53 -8.89 -5.33
CA LYS A 13 -5.95 -10.22 -4.86
C LYS A 13 -4.85 -10.90 -4.04
N TYR A 14 -5.26 -11.73 -3.09
CA TYR A 14 -4.37 -12.44 -2.17
C TYR A 14 -3.67 -13.62 -2.86
N TRP A 15 -2.44 -13.90 -2.46
CA TRP A 15 -1.73 -15.08 -2.92
C TRP A 15 -2.22 -16.30 -2.14
N HIS A 16 -2.50 -17.39 -2.85
CA HIS A 16 -2.74 -18.72 -2.27
C HIS A 16 -2.49 -19.79 -3.33
N LYS A 17 -2.61 -21.08 -2.97
CA LYS A 17 -2.53 -22.17 -3.94
C LYS A 17 -3.64 -22.04 -5.00
N GLN A 18 -3.33 -22.38 -6.24
CA GLN A 18 -4.32 -22.34 -7.34
C GLN A 18 -5.45 -23.36 -7.16
N SER A 19 -5.15 -24.53 -6.56
CA SER A 19 -6.11 -25.57 -6.23
C SER A 19 -5.55 -26.46 -5.10
N GLU A 20 -6.39 -27.32 -4.52
CA GLU A 20 -5.99 -28.22 -3.43
C GLU A 20 -4.80 -29.10 -3.79
N ASN A 21 -4.73 -29.57 -5.03
CA ASN A 21 -3.67 -30.46 -5.52
C ASN A 21 -2.52 -29.72 -6.24
N SER A 22 -2.62 -28.41 -6.46
CA SER A 22 -1.60 -27.63 -7.16
C SER A 22 -0.52 -27.12 -6.21
N LEU A 23 0.72 -27.06 -6.69
CA LEU A 23 1.83 -26.38 -5.99
C LEU A 23 2.03 -24.93 -6.48
N TRP A 24 1.27 -24.50 -7.49
CA TRP A 24 1.34 -23.15 -8.03
C TRP A 24 0.61 -22.16 -7.12
N ILE A 25 1.22 -20.98 -6.92
CA ILE A 25 0.63 -19.86 -6.21
C ILE A 25 0.05 -18.88 -7.22
N ALA A 26 -1.16 -18.37 -6.97
CA ALA A 26 -1.83 -17.41 -7.83
C ALA A 26 -2.55 -16.32 -7.01
N PRO A 27 -2.62 -15.06 -7.50
CA PRO A 27 -3.37 -13.98 -6.88
C PRO A 27 -4.85 -14.01 -7.30
N LEU A 28 -5.66 -14.85 -6.66
CA LEU A 28 -7.05 -15.14 -7.08
C LEU A 28 -8.16 -14.63 -6.14
N PRO A 29 -8.11 -14.85 -4.81
CA PRO A 29 -9.19 -14.49 -3.91
C PRO A 29 -9.14 -13.01 -3.56
N ASP A 30 -10.32 -12.44 -3.37
CA ASP A 30 -10.50 -11.05 -2.96
C ASP A 30 -10.35 -10.86 -1.43
N GLU A 31 -10.52 -11.94 -0.66
CA GLU A 31 -10.44 -11.95 0.80
C GLU A 31 -9.29 -12.84 1.31
N SER A 32 -8.80 -12.54 2.51
CA SER A 32 -7.78 -13.34 3.19
C SER A 32 -8.41 -14.56 3.90
N ASN A 33 -7.65 -15.63 3.98
CA ASN A 33 -7.99 -16.84 4.74
C ASN A 33 -6.83 -17.23 5.65
N GLU A 34 -7.08 -17.28 6.96
CA GLU A 34 -6.10 -17.60 8.01
C GLU A 34 -6.23 -19.05 8.54
N ASN A 35 -7.17 -19.84 8.01
CA ASN A 35 -7.33 -21.22 8.42
C ASN A 35 -6.16 -22.08 7.90
N HIS A 36 -5.24 -22.43 8.78
CA HIS A 36 -4.06 -23.25 8.49
C HIS A 36 -4.34 -24.64 7.92
N SER A 37 -5.54 -25.17 8.14
CA SER A 37 -5.94 -26.49 7.63
C SER A 37 -6.51 -26.43 6.22
N ASP A 38 -6.81 -25.23 5.73
CA ASP A 38 -7.40 -25.01 4.42
C ASP A 38 -6.29 -24.88 3.37
N TRP A 39 -6.42 -25.59 2.25
CA TRP A 39 -5.49 -25.47 1.13
C TRP A 39 -5.50 -24.06 0.52
N SER A 40 -6.59 -23.31 0.73
CA SER A 40 -6.76 -21.93 0.28
C SER A 40 -6.22 -20.89 1.29
N CYS A 41 -5.55 -21.32 2.37
CA CYS A 41 -4.88 -20.42 3.30
C CYS A 41 -3.95 -19.44 2.58
N THR A 42 -4.02 -18.17 2.99
CA THR A 42 -3.29 -17.04 2.38
C THR A 42 -2.11 -16.58 3.24
N LEU A 43 -1.82 -17.28 4.34
CA LEU A 43 -0.71 -16.97 5.23
C LEU A 43 0.59 -17.57 4.70
N PHE A 44 1.61 -16.73 4.59
CA PHE A 44 2.97 -17.13 4.25
C PHE A 44 3.90 -16.88 5.42
N LYS A 45 4.87 -17.78 5.59
CA LYS A 45 5.97 -17.61 6.54
C LYS A 45 7.23 -17.23 5.76
N PRO A 46 7.75 -15.99 5.90
CA PRO A 46 9.04 -15.65 5.33
C PRO A 46 10.14 -16.43 6.07
N ILE A 47 11.00 -17.11 5.31
CA ILE A 47 12.18 -17.80 5.84
C ILE A 47 13.41 -17.15 5.21
N TYR A 48 14.24 -16.53 6.05
CA TYR A 48 15.46 -15.82 5.66
C TYR A 48 16.62 -16.81 5.51
N VAL A 49 17.35 -16.74 4.40
CA VAL A 49 18.43 -17.68 4.09
C VAL A 49 19.68 -17.47 4.97
N ASN A 50 20.02 -16.21 5.28
CA ASN A 50 21.21 -15.85 6.06
C ASN A 50 20.91 -15.04 7.33
N GLY A 51 19.94 -15.51 8.12
CA GLY A 51 19.86 -15.21 9.55
C GLY A 51 19.42 -13.80 9.98
N GLN A 52 19.56 -12.74 9.18
CA GLN A 52 19.16 -11.39 9.61
C GLN A 52 19.00 -10.32 8.52
N ASP A 53 19.36 -10.58 7.27
CA ASP A 53 19.31 -9.58 6.21
C ASP A 53 18.22 -9.89 5.18
N ALA A 54 17.15 -9.10 5.16
CA ALA A 54 16.00 -9.28 4.25
C ALA A 54 16.37 -9.09 2.76
N THR A 55 17.54 -8.52 2.51
CA THR A 55 18.13 -8.32 1.18
C THR A 55 18.69 -9.61 0.58
N GLN A 56 18.95 -10.63 1.41
CA GLN A 56 19.60 -11.89 1.02
C GLN A 56 18.60 -13.05 1.05
N GLY A 57 17.61 -13.00 0.15
CA GLY A 57 16.83 -14.17 -0.21
C GLY A 57 15.77 -14.60 0.82
N ILE A 58 14.50 -14.67 0.37
CA ILE A 58 13.39 -15.24 1.14
C ILE A 58 12.80 -16.42 0.39
N HIS A 59 12.58 -17.52 1.12
CA HIS A 59 11.78 -18.64 0.63
C HIS A 59 10.28 -18.35 0.86
N PHE A 60 9.49 -18.42 -0.21
CA PHE A 60 8.03 -18.50 -0.11
C PHE A 60 7.62 -19.94 -0.39
N ARG A 61 7.27 -20.70 0.66
CA ARG A 61 6.95 -22.13 0.49
C ARG A 61 5.83 -22.61 1.40
N SER A 62 5.05 -23.57 0.90
CA SER A 62 4.00 -24.29 1.64
C SER A 62 4.48 -25.62 2.28
N LYS A 63 5.57 -26.27 1.80
CA LYS A 63 5.92 -27.63 2.27
C LYS A 63 7.42 -28.08 2.21
N SER A 64 8.37 -27.26 2.70
CA SER A 64 9.82 -27.57 2.96
C SER A 64 10.84 -27.34 1.83
N PRO A 65 12.07 -26.80 2.09
CA PRO A 65 13.03 -26.29 1.09
C PRO A 65 13.63 -27.34 0.13
N ASN A 66 13.99 -26.93 -1.10
CA ASN A 66 14.67 -27.74 -2.13
C ASN A 66 16.13 -27.28 -2.15
N ASN A 67 17.06 -28.22 -2.28
CA ASN A 67 18.50 -27.96 -2.17
C ASN A 67 19.10 -27.18 -3.36
N GLU A 68 18.26 -26.73 -4.31
CA GLU A 68 18.67 -26.10 -5.57
C GLU A 68 18.54 -24.57 -5.59
N LEU A 69 18.09 -23.92 -4.50
CA LEU A 69 17.94 -22.45 -4.38
C LEU A 69 16.95 -21.79 -5.38
N CYS A 70 16.20 -22.56 -6.18
CA CYS A 70 15.24 -22.07 -7.19
C CYS A 70 14.03 -21.30 -6.62
N ASP A 71 13.86 -21.25 -5.30
CA ASP A 71 12.77 -20.57 -4.59
C ASP A 71 13.25 -19.43 -3.69
N VAL A 72 14.50 -19.00 -3.87
CA VAL A 72 15.07 -17.84 -3.18
C VAL A 72 14.73 -16.57 -3.97
N CYS A 73 13.92 -15.70 -3.38
CA CYS A 73 13.58 -14.41 -3.97
C CYS A 73 14.31 -13.28 -3.25
N THR A 74 14.91 -12.34 -3.98
CA THR A 74 15.36 -11.07 -3.41
C THR A 74 14.14 -10.22 -3.07
N ILE A 75 13.97 -9.85 -1.80
CA ILE A 75 13.01 -8.81 -1.46
C ILE A 75 13.64 -7.48 -1.79
N ILE A 76 13.09 -6.84 -2.81
CA ILE A 76 13.38 -5.46 -3.11
C ILE A 76 12.26 -4.65 -2.49
N ASP A 77 12.63 -3.83 -1.51
CA ASP A 77 11.74 -2.79 -1.04
C ASP A 77 11.62 -1.74 -2.15
N TRP A 78 10.48 -1.74 -2.85
CA TRP A 78 10.16 -0.73 -3.86
C TRP A 78 10.19 0.69 -3.30
N GLU A 79 10.16 0.87 -1.97
CA GLU A 79 10.34 2.16 -1.31
C GLU A 79 11.78 2.69 -1.36
N THR A 80 12.77 1.79 -1.39
CA THR A 80 14.20 2.14 -1.46
C THR A 80 14.67 2.49 -2.87
N LEU A 81 13.98 1.97 -3.91
CA LEU A 81 14.27 2.28 -5.32
C LEU A 81 13.94 3.74 -5.70
N LEU A 82 13.29 4.49 -4.80
CA LEU A 82 12.90 5.89 -4.99
C LEU A 82 13.88 6.89 -4.37
N VAL A 83 15.00 6.43 -3.80
CA VAL A 83 16.13 7.31 -3.50
C VAL A 83 16.83 7.63 -4.82
N LEU A 84 16.32 8.65 -5.50
CA LEU A 84 16.94 9.15 -6.71
C LEU A 84 18.31 9.74 -6.33
N PRO A 85 19.41 9.30 -6.97
CA PRO A 85 20.71 9.91 -6.77
C PRO A 85 20.59 11.41 -7.04
N LYS A 86 21.16 12.23 -6.17
CA LYS A 86 21.13 13.70 -6.33
C LYS A 86 21.67 14.14 -7.70
N HIS A 87 22.61 13.39 -8.25
CA HIS A 87 23.18 13.60 -9.58
C HIS A 87 23.10 12.29 -10.37
N VAL A 88 22.63 12.39 -11.62
CA VAL A 88 22.54 11.26 -12.53
C VAL A 88 23.18 11.60 -13.88
N ALA A 89 23.72 10.59 -14.55
CA ALA A 89 24.14 10.67 -15.95
C ALA A 89 23.22 9.79 -16.81
N PHE A 90 22.78 10.29 -17.95
CA PHE A 90 21.92 9.55 -18.88
C PHE A 90 22.76 8.98 -20.02
N LYS A 91 22.63 7.67 -20.28
CA LYS A 91 23.26 6.98 -21.41
C LYS A 91 22.22 6.66 -22.47
N GLY A 92 22.46 7.10 -23.70
CA GLY A 92 21.59 6.87 -24.84
C GLY A 92 21.68 5.44 -25.35
N ASN A 93 20.70 5.04 -26.17
CA ASN A 93 20.71 3.75 -26.86
C ASN A 93 21.88 3.62 -27.88
N ASN A 94 22.49 4.73 -28.27
CA ASN A 94 23.72 4.77 -29.06
C ASN A 94 25.00 4.51 -28.24
N GLY A 95 24.86 4.22 -26.94
CA GLY A 95 25.98 3.94 -26.05
C GLY A 95 26.75 5.18 -25.56
N LYS A 96 26.33 6.39 -25.91
CA LYS A 96 26.96 7.65 -25.50
C LYS A 96 26.22 8.30 -24.33
N TYR A 97 26.91 9.09 -23.52
CA TYR A 97 26.32 9.90 -22.45
C TYR A 97 25.77 11.23 -22.97
N LEU A 98 24.70 11.70 -22.34
CA LEU A 98 24.07 12.99 -22.61
C LEU A 98 25.02 14.11 -22.16
N THR A 99 25.38 15.01 -23.09
CA THR A 99 26.22 16.17 -22.79
C THR A 99 25.57 17.45 -23.30
N ALA A 100 25.88 18.57 -22.64
CA ALA A 100 25.61 19.90 -23.15
C ALA A 100 26.62 20.25 -24.25
N ALA A 101 26.14 20.89 -25.31
CA ALA A 101 26.95 21.40 -26.40
C ALA A 101 26.44 22.78 -26.82
N PHE A 102 27.35 23.59 -27.37
CA PHE A 102 27.04 24.91 -27.93
C PHE A 102 27.29 24.87 -29.43
N LYS A 103 26.29 25.27 -30.20
CA LYS A 103 26.40 25.40 -31.66
C LYS A 103 25.64 26.63 -32.07
N GLU A 104 26.30 27.48 -32.86
CA GLU A 104 25.71 28.72 -33.40
C GLU A 104 25.08 29.63 -32.32
N GLY A 105 25.70 29.69 -31.13
CA GLY A 105 25.22 30.52 -30.02
C GLY A 105 24.05 29.92 -29.23
N HIS A 106 23.56 28.74 -29.59
CA HIS A 106 22.50 28.03 -28.89
C HIS A 106 23.05 26.83 -28.11
N GLN A 107 22.59 26.68 -26.87
CA GLN A 107 22.87 25.52 -26.04
C GLN A 107 21.86 24.40 -26.34
N TYR A 108 22.35 23.19 -26.54
CA TYR A 108 21.53 21.99 -26.72
C TYR A 108 22.15 20.80 -25.98
N VAL A 109 21.34 19.75 -25.78
CA VAL A 109 21.80 18.48 -25.20
C VAL A 109 21.75 17.38 -26.26
N HIS A 110 22.79 16.56 -26.33
CA HIS A 110 22.83 15.42 -27.25
C HIS A 110 23.68 14.26 -26.69
N PHE A 111 23.39 13.03 -27.11
CA PHE A 111 24.12 11.84 -26.68
C PHE A 111 25.37 11.63 -27.53
N SER A 112 26.51 12.18 -27.10
CA SER A 112 27.75 12.18 -27.89
C SER A 112 29.02 11.89 -27.09
N SER A 113 29.00 11.97 -25.77
CA SER A 113 30.18 11.71 -24.93
C SER A 113 30.41 10.22 -24.72
N ASP A 114 31.67 9.77 -24.80
CA ASP A 114 32.06 8.40 -24.41
C ASP A 114 32.23 8.24 -22.90
N ASP A 115 32.60 9.32 -22.23
CA ASP A 115 32.86 9.35 -20.79
C ASP A 115 31.77 10.12 -20.04
N ILE A 116 31.61 9.78 -18.75
CA ILE A 116 30.76 10.53 -17.81
C ILE A 116 31.40 11.88 -17.46
N GLU A 117 32.74 11.95 -17.55
CA GLU A 117 33.55 13.15 -17.40
C GLU A 117 33.82 13.71 -18.79
N ALA A 118 33.51 14.99 -19.04
CA ALA A 118 33.86 15.61 -20.32
C ALA A 118 35.38 15.55 -20.52
N PRO A 119 35.89 15.25 -21.73
CA PRO A 119 37.33 15.09 -21.95
C PRO A 119 38.08 16.38 -21.60
N GLY A 120 38.91 16.31 -20.56
CA GLY A 120 39.76 17.40 -20.07
C GLY A 120 39.36 18.02 -18.72
N VAL A 121 38.32 17.52 -18.05
CA VAL A 121 37.92 18.00 -16.72
C VAL A 121 37.77 16.82 -15.77
N SER A 122 38.54 16.79 -14.68
CA SER A 122 38.49 15.77 -13.61
C SER A 122 37.23 15.86 -12.73
N THR A 123 36.18 16.51 -13.24
CA THR A 123 34.95 16.85 -12.54
C THR A 123 33.84 16.99 -13.58
N ILE A 124 32.69 16.38 -13.33
CA ILE A 124 31.48 16.53 -14.17
C ILE A 124 31.23 18.03 -14.40
N SER A 125 31.21 18.47 -15.65
CA SER A 125 30.96 19.88 -16.01
C SER A 125 29.60 20.32 -15.46
N ASN A 126 29.50 21.53 -14.91
CA ASN A 126 28.31 21.98 -14.20
C ASN A 126 27.03 21.87 -15.05
N GLU A 127 27.16 22.01 -16.36
CA GLU A 127 26.10 22.00 -17.36
C GLU A 127 25.56 20.59 -17.65
N THR A 128 26.25 19.53 -17.21
CA THR A 128 25.82 18.12 -17.37
C THR A 128 25.27 17.52 -16.09
N ARG A 129 25.28 18.27 -14.99
CA ARG A 129 24.68 17.87 -13.71
C ARG A 129 23.17 18.04 -13.76
N LEU A 130 22.48 16.99 -14.19
CA LEU A 130 21.03 16.93 -14.13
C LEU A 130 20.59 16.50 -12.73
N GLU A 131 19.87 17.39 -12.05
CA GLU A 131 19.22 17.09 -10.77
C GLU A 131 17.79 16.61 -11.03
N ILE A 132 17.42 15.48 -10.43
CA ILE A 132 16.04 15.02 -10.52
C ILE A 132 15.22 15.70 -9.42
N SER A 133 14.37 16.66 -9.81
CA SER A 133 13.42 17.29 -8.90
C SER A 133 12.20 16.39 -8.65
N LYS A 134 11.96 16.05 -7.39
CA LYS A 134 10.78 15.26 -6.96
C LYS A 134 9.51 16.07 -7.24
N ILE A 135 8.62 15.56 -8.10
CA ILE A 135 7.55 16.39 -8.68
C ILE A 135 6.33 16.61 -7.76
N VAL A 136 6.24 15.97 -6.59
CA VAL A 136 5.25 16.27 -5.54
C VAL A 136 5.82 15.89 -4.17
N VAL A 137 5.85 16.83 -3.23
CA VAL A 137 6.35 16.65 -1.84
C VAL A 137 5.22 16.52 -0.83
N SER A 138 4.07 17.14 -1.08
CA SER A 138 2.85 16.98 -0.29
C SER A 138 1.61 17.23 -1.13
N ARG A 139 0.47 16.73 -0.66
CA ARG A 139 -0.85 16.98 -1.22
C ARG A 139 -1.85 17.09 -0.08
N ASP A 140 -2.65 18.14 -0.11
CA ASP A 140 -3.66 18.40 0.91
C ASP A 140 -5.05 18.24 0.25
N ILE A 141 -5.89 17.42 0.87
CA ILE A 141 -7.30 17.25 0.47
C ILE A 141 -8.15 17.90 1.56
N TYR A 142 -8.92 18.91 1.17
CA TYR A 142 -9.75 19.70 2.06
C TYR A 142 -11.04 20.12 1.34
N ASN A 143 -12.00 20.66 2.09
CA ASN A 143 -13.30 21.11 1.57
C ASN A 143 -14.03 20.01 0.78
N VAL A 144 -14.00 18.78 1.32
CA VAL A 144 -14.76 17.65 0.79
C VAL A 144 -16.25 17.94 1.02
N ASP A 145 -17.00 17.98 -0.08
CA ASP A 145 -18.45 18.16 -0.05
C ASP A 145 -19.16 16.81 -0.12
N TYR A 146 -20.07 16.56 0.82
CA TYR A 146 -20.85 15.34 0.90
C TYR A 146 -22.27 15.60 0.44
N HIS A 147 -22.68 14.96 -0.63
CA HIS A 147 -24.07 14.98 -1.09
C HIS A 147 -24.93 14.06 -0.22
N LEU A 148 -25.24 14.49 1.00
CA LEU A 148 -25.96 13.67 1.99
C LEU A 148 -27.37 13.28 1.53
N LEU A 149 -27.99 14.07 0.65
CA LEU A 149 -29.31 13.75 0.07
C LEU A 149 -29.28 12.51 -0.84
N ASP A 150 -28.13 12.21 -1.43
CA ASP A 150 -27.94 11.03 -2.28
C ASP A 150 -27.40 9.82 -1.49
N SER A 151 -27.24 9.97 -0.17
CA SER A 151 -26.70 8.93 0.69
C SER A 151 -27.60 7.69 0.73
N ARG A 152 -26.98 6.53 0.91
CA ARG A 152 -27.69 5.25 0.95
C ARG A 152 -27.18 4.44 2.12
N ILE A 153 -28.12 3.89 2.87
CA ILE A 153 -27.85 3.03 4.02
C ILE A 153 -28.13 1.59 3.62
N TYR A 154 -27.17 0.70 3.86
CA TYR A 154 -27.24 -0.71 3.46
C TYR A 154 -26.90 -1.61 4.65
N ASN A 155 -27.39 -2.86 4.60
CA ASN A 155 -27.04 -3.94 5.53
C ASN A 155 -27.21 -3.58 7.03
N GLN A 156 -28.14 -2.69 7.36
CA GLN A 156 -28.49 -2.42 8.75
C GLN A 156 -29.06 -3.68 9.40
N THR A 157 -28.45 -4.08 10.51
CA THR A 157 -28.90 -5.21 11.33
C THR A 157 -29.19 -4.67 12.72
N MET A 158 -30.39 -4.95 13.24
CA MET A 158 -30.72 -4.59 14.62
C MET A 158 -29.98 -5.52 15.57
N ILE A 159 -29.14 -4.96 16.44
CA ILE A 159 -28.44 -5.72 17.48
C ILE A 159 -29.24 -5.59 18.78
N THR A 160 -29.82 -6.70 19.25
CA THR A 160 -30.48 -6.76 20.56
C THR A 160 -29.41 -6.85 21.64
N MET A 161 -29.23 -5.76 22.40
CA MET A 161 -28.16 -5.64 23.38
C MET A 161 -28.45 -6.37 24.69
N ALA A 162 -29.68 -6.27 25.18
CA ALA A 162 -30.16 -6.94 26.38
C ALA A 162 -31.67 -7.11 26.30
N THR A 163 -32.17 -8.22 26.83
CA THR A 163 -33.60 -8.49 26.98
C THR A 163 -33.84 -8.80 28.45
N GLU A 164 -34.64 -7.98 29.13
CA GLU A 164 -35.06 -8.22 30.52
C GLU A 164 -36.58 -8.25 30.62
N ASN A 165 -37.12 -9.19 31.38
CA ASN A 165 -38.53 -9.26 31.73
C ASN A 165 -38.69 -8.73 33.15
N VAL A 166 -39.46 -7.65 33.32
CA VAL A 166 -39.69 -7.02 34.62
C VAL A 166 -41.18 -7.13 34.96
N VAL A 167 -41.50 -7.59 36.17
CA VAL A 167 -42.87 -7.75 36.68
C VAL A 167 -43.01 -6.89 37.95
N ASN A 168 -44.02 -6.01 37.98
CA ASN A 168 -44.34 -5.22 39.16
C ASN A 168 -45.59 -5.78 39.85
N ASP A 169 -45.38 -6.61 40.88
CA ASP A 169 -46.48 -7.20 41.68
C ASP A 169 -46.93 -6.30 42.84
N SER A 170 -46.63 -5.00 42.79
CA SER A 170 -47.06 -4.02 43.81
C SER A 170 -48.10 -3.04 43.26
N GLN A 171 -48.82 -2.34 44.16
CA GLN A 171 -49.76 -1.29 43.78
C GLN A 171 -49.10 0.08 43.57
N GLU A 172 -47.78 0.18 43.74
CA GLU A 172 -47.02 1.41 43.59
C GLU A 172 -46.05 1.37 42.39
N PRO A 173 -45.72 2.52 41.78
CA PRO A 173 -44.76 2.59 40.69
C PRO A 173 -43.36 2.15 41.15
N ASN A 174 -42.73 1.20 40.43
CA ASN A 174 -41.34 0.78 40.64
C ASN A 174 -40.48 1.05 39.41
N THR A 175 -39.20 1.34 39.63
CA THR A 175 -38.22 1.63 38.57
C THR A 175 -37.07 0.64 38.65
N VAL A 176 -36.67 0.09 37.50
CA VAL A 176 -35.49 -0.77 37.34
C VAL A 176 -34.57 -0.13 36.31
N ASP A 177 -33.29 0.01 36.67
CA ASP A 177 -32.27 0.58 35.81
C ASP A 177 -31.52 -0.53 35.06
N LEU A 178 -31.72 -0.61 33.74
CA LEU A 178 -30.95 -1.49 32.87
C LEU A 178 -29.72 -0.75 32.33
N LYS A 179 -28.53 -1.17 32.77
CA LYS A 179 -27.25 -0.60 32.31
C LYS A 179 -26.61 -1.48 31.25
N VAL A 180 -26.51 -0.96 30.02
CA VAL A 180 -25.86 -1.64 28.89
C VAL A 180 -24.55 -0.92 28.54
N SER A 181 -23.50 -1.69 28.26
CA SER A 181 -22.21 -1.16 27.77
C SER A 181 -21.79 -1.88 26.49
N TYR A 182 -21.36 -1.13 25.48
CA TYR A 182 -20.88 -1.69 24.22
C TYR A 182 -19.74 -0.89 23.62
N VAL A 183 -18.99 -1.54 22.75
CA VAL A 183 -17.92 -0.92 21.97
C VAL A 183 -18.40 -0.87 20.53
N GLU A 184 -18.48 0.34 19.99
CA GLU A 184 -18.77 0.56 18.57
C GLU A 184 -17.46 0.80 17.81
N THR A 185 -17.30 0.15 16.67
CA THR A 185 -16.21 0.43 15.74
C THR A 185 -16.77 1.15 14.52
N LYS A 186 -16.29 2.37 14.27
CA LYS A 186 -16.64 3.17 13.09
C LYS A 186 -15.46 3.21 12.14
N THR A 187 -15.72 2.99 10.86
CA THR A 187 -14.72 3.02 9.79
C THR A 187 -15.20 3.93 8.67
N ALA A 188 -14.29 4.79 8.19
CA ALA A 188 -14.51 5.66 7.05
C ALA A 188 -13.42 5.40 6.00
N THR A 189 -13.82 5.26 4.74
CA THR A 189 -12.93 4.89 3.64
C THR A 189 -13.19 5.79 2.44
N TRP A 190 -12.13 6.39 1.90
CA TRP A 190 -12.17 7.19 0.67
C TRP A 190 -11.30 6.53 -0.40
N ASN A 191 -11.81 6.47 -1.63
CA ASN A 191 -11.07 5.95 -2.77
C ASN A 191 -10.49 7.11 -3.60
N LEU A 192 -9.17 7.10 -3.82
CA LEU A 192 -8.46 8.13 -4.57
C LEU A 192 -7.93 7.53 -5.88
N SER A 193 -8.29 8.15 -7.02
CA SER A 193 -7.84 7.73 -8.36
C SER A 193 -6.41 8.15 -8.71
N VAL A 194 -5.70 8.82 -7.80
CA VAL A 194 -4.35 9.34 -8.04
C VAL A 194 -3.30 8.47 -7.36
N SER A 195 -2.30 8.04 -8.12
CA SER A 195 -1.13 7.34 -7.59
C SER A 195 -0.34 8.27 -6.66
N LEU A 196 -0.30 7.96 -5.37
CA LEU A 196 0.61 8.62 -4.43
C LEU A 196 2.05 8.29 -4.83
N LYS A 197 2.86 9.32 -5.12
CA LYS A 197 4.30 9.15 -5.28
C LYS A 197 4.91 9.05 -3.88
N LEU A 198 5.74 8.04 -3.64
CA LEU A 198 6.30 7.76 -2.33
C LEU A 198 7.07 8.97 -1.75
N GLY A 199 6.81 9.26 -0.47
CA GLY A 199 7.31 10.43 0.25
C GLY A 199 6.65 11.75 -0.13
N ALA A 200 5.51 11.70 -0.82
CA ALA A 200 4.53 12.78 -0.78
C ALA A 200 3.69 12.63 0.48
N LYS A 201 3.67 13.64 1.35
CA LYS A 201 2.76 13.67 2.51
C LYS A 201 1.34 13.93 2.03
N LEU A 202 0.40 13.03 2.33
CA LEU A 202 -1.03 13.29 2.14
C LEU A 202 -1.61 13.81 3.45
N THR A 203 -2.27 14.96 3.42
CA THR A 203 -3.15 15.39 4.50
C THR A 203 -4.60 15.33 4.02
N PHE A 204 -5.50 14.94 4.93
CA PHE A 204 -6.91 14.77 4.63
C PHE A 204 -7.71 15.44 5.73
N GLU A 205 -8.39 16.54 5.39
CA GLU A 205 -9.21 17.33 6.30
C GLU A 205 -10.67 17.26 5.86
N THR A 206 -11.48 16.53 6.63
CA THR A 206 -12.90 16.35 6.34
C THR A 206 -13.71 16.06 7.61
N GLY A 207 -15.02 16.32 7.54
CA GLY A 207 -15.99 15.71 8.46
C GLY A 207 -16.25 14.25 8.08
N ILE A 208 -16.65 13.43 9.05
CA ILE A 208 -16.99 12.02 8.83
C ILE A 208 -18.51 11.89 8.94
N PRO A 209 -19.24 11.58 7.85
CA PRO A 209 -20.68 11.37 7.93
C PRO A 209 -21.03 10.23 8.88
N LEU A 210 -22.06 10.44 9.69
CA LEU A 210 -22.58 9.52 10.70
C LEU A 210 -24.04 9.19 10.42
N ILE A 211 -24.47 8.01 10.88
CA ILE A 211 -25.87 7.62 10.84
C ILE A 211 -26.47 7.88 12.23
N ILE A 212 -27.44 8.78 12.30
CA ILE A 212 -28.16 9.15 13.53
C ILE A 212 -29.65 9.04 13.23
N ASP A 213 -30.37 8.26 14.03
CA ASP A 213 -31.82 8.03 13.89
C ASP A 213 -32.27 7.70 12.45
N GLY A 214 -31.46 6.93 11.73
CA GLY A 214 -31.74 6.50 10.35
C GLY A 214 -31.48 7.58 9.27
N LYS A 215 -30.89 8.71 9.63
CA LYS A 215 -30.44 9.76 8.69
C LYS A 215 -28.93 9.84 8.65
N VAL A 216 -28.39 10.25 7.49
CA VAL A 216 -26.96 10.52 7.33
C VAL A 216 -26.71 12.00 7.53
N GLU A 217 -25.89 12.33 8.53
CA GLU A 217 -25.56 13.69 8.96
C GLU A 217 -24.04 13.83 9.07
N LEU A 218 -23.51 15.06 9.10
CA LEU A 218 -22.07 15.34 9.25
C LEU A 218 -21.74 15.78 10.68
#